data_AF-A0AA38GZD3-F1
#
_entry.id   AF-A0AA38GZD3-F1
#
_cell.length_a   1.000
_cell.length_b   1.000
_cell.length_c   1.000
_cell.angle_alpha   90.00
_cell.angle_beta   90.00
_cell.angle_gamma   90.00
#
_symmetry.space_group_name_H-M   'P 1'
#
loop_
_entity.id
_entity.type
_entity.pdbx_description
1 polymer ?
#
loop_
_entity_poly.entity_id
_entity_poly.type
_entity_poly.pdbx_seq_one_letter_code
_entity_poly.pdbx_strand_id
1 'polypeptide(L)'
;GVGLGELVDAVAASGLALVAAPYWEGISLGGLLSTGSHGSSLWGRGGALHEYVVSLPLVVPASPREGYAKVVTLREGDPDLSAANVSLGVLGVISKVRIFRGTLLCFL
;
A
#
# COMPACT_ATOMS: atom_id res chain seq x y z
N GLY A 1 -5.52 10.79 2.22
CA GLY A 1 -5.39 9.72 1.21
C GLY A 1 -6.61 8.83 1.27
N VAL A 2 -6.79 7.94 0.29
CA VAL A 2 -7.90 6.96 0.26
C VAL A 2 -7.98 6.19 1.58
N GLY A 3 -9.19 6.06 2.13
CA GLY A 3 -9.47 5.30 3.36
C GLY A 3 -9.49 3.79 3.12
N LEU A 4 -9.26 2.99 4.17
CA LEU A 4 -9.38 1.54 4.07
C LEU A 4 -10.82 1.13 3.74
N GLY A 5 -11.83 1.75 4.37
CA GLY A 5 -13.24 1.50 4.04
C GLY A 5 -13.56 1.76 2.57
N GLU A 6 -13.10 2.89 2.03
CA GLU A 6 -13.26 3.23 0.60
C GLU A 6 -12.60 2.20 -0.32
N LEU A 7 -11.43 1.67 0.06
CA LEU A 7 -10.79 0.59 -0.69
C LEU A 7 -11.61 -0.70 -0.63
N VAL A 8 -12.11 -1.08 0.55
CA VAL A 8 -12.94 -2.28 0.73
C VAL A 8 -14.19 -2.19 -0.15
N ASP A 9 -14.89 -1.05 -0.14
CA ASP A 9 -16.06 -0.82 -0.98
C ASP A 9 -15.74 -0.92 -2.47
N ALA A 10 -14.65 -0.30 -2.91
CA ALA A 10 -14.23 -0.34 -4.32
C ALA A 10 -13.83 -1.76 -4.77
N VAL A 11 -13.17 -2.51 -3.91
CA VAL A 11 -12.75 -3.89 -4.15
C VAL A 11 -13.99 -4.81 -4.18
N ALA A 12 -14.93 -4.65 -3.25
CA ALA A 12 -16.19 -5.39 -3.23
C ALA A 12 -17.05 -5.12 -4.46
N ALA A 13 -17.16 -3.85 -4.90
CA ALA A 13 -17.86 -3.48 -6.13
C ALA A 13 -17.25 -4.13 -7.40
N SER A 14 -15.99 -4.58 -7.32
CA SER A 14 -15.30 -5.31 -8.38
C SER A 14 -15.38 -6.84 -8.25
N GLY A 15 -16.14 -7.38 -7.29
CA GLY A 15 -16.27 -8.83 -7.04
C GLY A 15 -15.05 -9.43 -6.35
N LEU A 16 -14.28 -8.62 -5.63
CA LEU A 16 -13.04 -9.01 -4.97
C LEU A 16 -13.13 -8.73 -3.46
N ALA A 17 -12.24 -9.32 -2.66
CA ALA A 17 -12.15 -9.05 -1.21
C ALA A 17 -10.71 -9.14 -0.68
N LEU A 18 -10.33 -8.24 0.22
CA LEU A 18 -9.04 -8.29 0.92
C LEU A 18 -8.91 -9.59 1.73
N VAL A 19 -7.71 -10.19 1.73
CA VAL A 19 -7.42 -11.41 2.51
C VAL A 19 -7.54 -11.16 4.01
N ALA A 20 -7.06 -10.00 4.46
CA ALA A 20 -7.25 -9.50 5.80
C ALA A 20 -7.11 -7.97 5.79
N ALA A 21 -7.64 -7.37 6.85
CA ALA A 21 -7.53 -5.95 7.13
C ALA A 21 -7.40 -5.75 8.65
N PRO A 22 -6.78 -4.66 9.13
CA PRO A 22 -6.89 -4.27 10.53
C PRO A 22 -8.36 -4.06 10.90
N TYR A 23 -8.69 -4.25 12.19
CA TYR A 23 -10.06 -4.13 12.70
C TYR A 23 -10.70 -2.75 12.43
N TRP A 24 -9.90 -1.68 12.52
CA TRP A 24 -10.38 -0.31 12.34
C TRP A 24 -10.10 0.20 10.93
N GLU A 25 -11.15 0.59 10.21
CA GLU A 25 -11.08 1.03 8.80
C GLU A 25 -10.91 2.54 8.60
N GLY A 26 -10.98 3.33 9.67
CA GLY A 26 -10.75 4.79 9.64
C GLY A 26 -9.29 5.19 9.45
N ILE A 27 -8.47 4.35 8.83
CA ILE A 27 -7.06 4.58 8.51
C ILE A 27 -6.89 4.82 7.00
N SER A 28 -6.01 5.74 6.63
CA SER A 28 -5.66 5.95 5.22
C SER A 28 -4.70 4.86 4.72
N LEU A 29 -4.70 4.56 3.41
CA LEU A 29 -3.77 3.60 2.82
C LEU A 29 -2.30 3.95 3.06
N GLY A 30 -1.95 5.25 3.03
CA GLY A 30 -0.60 5.70 3.34
C GLY A 30 -0.21 5.36 4.78
N GLY A 31 -1.09 5.65 5.74
CA GLY A 31 -0.87 5.30 7.15
C GLY A 31 -0.78 3.79 7.36
N LEU A 32 -1.71 3.04 6.77
CA LEU A 32 -1.77 1.57 6.86
C LEU A 32 -0.47 0.92 6.41
N LEU A 33 0.08 1.36 5.27
CA LEU A 33 1.37 0.89 4.77
C LEU A 33 2.49 1.33 5.71
N SER A 34 2.63 2.64 5.95
CA SER A 34 3.76 3.21 6.70
C SER A 34 3.95 2.63 8.10
N THR A 35 2.89 2.15 8.75
CA THR A 35 2.95 1.55 10.10
C THR A 35 2.94 0.01 10.11
N GLY A 36 2.80 -0.64 8.95
CA GLY A 36 2.72 -2.09 8.86
C GLY A 36 1.43 -2.68 9.45
N SER A 37 0.33 -1.92 9.45
CA SER A 37 -0.94 -2.38 10.02
C SER A 37 -1.48 -3.62 9.31
N HIS A 38 -1.93 -4.61 10.08
CA HIS A 38 -2.35 -5.91 9.58
C HIS A 38 -3.54 -6.47 10.34
N GLY A 39 -4.26 -7.39 9.69
CA GLY A 39 -5.22 -8.29 10.34
C GLY A 39 -4.57 -9.63 10.68
N SER A 40 -5.38 -10.66 10.84
CA SER A 40 -4.91 -12.05 11.00
C SER A 40 -5.29 -12.87 9.77
N SER A 41 -4.32 -13.55 9.16
CA SER A 41 -4.54 -14.51 8.08
C SER A 41 -3.38 -15.49 7.98
N LEU A 42 -3.70 -16.74 7.65
CA LEU A 42 -2.74 -17.77 7.26
C LEU A 42 -2.78 -18.05 5.74
N TRP A 43 -3.57 -17.28 4.99
CA TRP A 43 -3.74 -17.42 3.55
C TRP A 43 -2.98 -16.34 2.78
N GLY A 44 -2.67 -16.62 1.51
CA GLY A 44 -2.02 -15.66 0.62
C GLY A 44 -0.59 -15.33 1.04
N ARG A 45 -0.24 -14.03 1.02
CA ARG A 45 1.08 -13.53 1.42
C ARG A 45 1.15 -13.12 2.89
N GLY A 46 0.03 -13.20 3.61
CA GLY A 46 -0.09 -12.76 5.00
C GLY A 46 -1.25 -11.80 5.21
N GLY A 47 -1.27 -11.19 6.40
CA GLY A 47 -2.35 -10.34 6.88
C GLY A 47 -2.16 -8.83 6.66
N ALA A 48 -1.02 -8.41 6.10
CA ALA A 48 -0.68 -7.00 5.93
C ALA A 48 -0.83 -6.57 4.46
N LEU A 49 -1.45 -5.40 4.22
CA LEU A 49 -1.68 -4.94 2.83
C LEU A 49 -0.37 -4.65 2.08
N HIS A 50 0.69 -4.27 2.81
CA HIS A 50 1.98 -3.98 2.20
C HIS A 50 2.65 -5.19 1.56
N GLU A 51 2.24 -6.41 1.93
CA GLU A 51 2.70 -7.66 1.31
C GLU A 51 2.16 -7.83 -0.12
N TYR A 52 1.14 -7.06 -0.51
CA TYR A 52 0.48 -7.12 -1.82
C TYR A 52 0.78 -5.88 -2.69
N VAL A 53 1.64 -4.97 -2.24
CA VAL A 53 2.07 -3.79 -3.00
C VAL A 53 2.98 -4.19 -4.15
N VAL A 54 2.62 -3.77 -5.36
CA VAL A 54 3.42 -4.00 -6.58
C VAL A 54 4.09 -2.75 -7.11
N SER A 55 3.60 -1.57 -6.71
CA SER A 55 4.26 -0.31 -7.03
C SER A 55 3.89 0.79 -6.05
N LEU A 56 4.90 1.57 -5.65
CA LEU A 56 4.80 2.63 -4.66
C LEU A 56 5.55 3.90 -5.12
N PRO A 57 4.87 4.85 -5.78
CA PRO A 57 5.41 6.17 -6.07
C PRO A 57 5.52 7.07 -4.82
N LEU A 58 6.75 7.46 -4.50
CA LEU A 58 7.11 8.39 -3.42
C LEU A 58 7.51 9.76 -4.00
N VAL A 59 6.94 10.83 -3.45
CA VAL A 59 7.44 12.18 -3.68
C VAL A 59 8.53 12.47 -2.65
N VAL A 60 9.72 12.79 -3.13
CA VAL A 60 10.90 13.07 -2.30
C VAL A 60 11.50 14.44 -2.66
N PRO A 61 12.14 15.13 -1.69
CA PRO A 61 12.89 16.34 -1.98
C PRO A 61 13.97 16.10 -3.04
N ALA A 62 14.18 17.09 -3.91
CA ALA A 62 15.18 17.05 -4.97
C ALA A 62 15.90 18.41 -5.08
N SER A 63 17.00 18.45 -5.83
CA SER A 63 17.72 19.71 -6.04
C SER A 63 16.89 20.70 -6.88
N PRO A 64 17.21 22.02 -6.86
CA PRO A 64 16.55 23.00 -7.74
C PRO A 64 16.65 22.64 -9.23
N ARG A 65 17.74 21.99 -9.66
CA ARG A 65 17.92 21.51 -11.04
C ARG A 65 16.93 20.42 -11.43
N GLU A 66 16.44 19.68 -10.44
CA GLU A 66 15.44 18.62 -10.60
C GLU A 66 14.01 19.12 -10.29
N GLY A 67 13.82 20.43 -10.05
CA GLY A 67 12.50 21.00 -9.78
C GLY A 67 12.04 20.89 -8.32
N TYR A 68 12.97 20.83 -7.36
CA TYR A 68 12.75 20.81 -5.90
C TYR A 68 12.09 19.56 -5.31
N ALA A 69 11.34 18.80 -6.11
CA ALA A 69 10.79 17.51 -5.72
C ALA A 69 10.74 16.59 -6.94
N LYS A 70 10.92 15.28 -6.70
CA LYS A 70 10.79 14.26 -7.75
C LYS A 70 10.02 13.06 -7.25
N VAL A 71 9.51 12.28 -8.20
CA VAL A 71 8.82 11.01 -7.93
C VAL A 71 9.81 9.87 -8.11
N VAL A 72 10.06 9.11 -7.04
CA VAL A 72 10.77 7.83 -7.10
C VAL A 72 9.73 6.73 -7.06
N THR A 73 9.69 5.87 -8.08
CA THR A 73 8.73 4.77 -8.14
C THR A 73 9.42 3.45 -7.86
N LEU A 74 9.12 2.88 -6.70
CA LEU A 74 9.55 1.52 -6.35
C LEU A 74 8.52 0.51 -6.86
N ARG A 75 9.00 -0.65 -7.29
CA ARG A 75 8.24 -1.75 -7.87
C ARG A 75 8.64 -3.07 -7.24
N GLU A 76 7.78 -4.06 -7.39
CA GLU A 76 8.11 -5.42 -6.97
C GLU A 76 9.42 -5.89 -7.62
N GLY A 77 10.29 -6.49 -6.81
CA GLY A 77 11.66 -6.85 -7.20
C GLY A 77 12.71 -5.81 -6.79
N ASP A 78 12.33 -4.56 -6.52
CA ASP A 78 13.26 -3.58 -5.97
C ASP A 78 13.55 -3.91 -4.49
N PRO A 79 14.83 -3.99 -4.09
CA PRO A 79 15.20 -4.32 -2.70
C PRO A 79 14.71 -3.26 -1.71
N ASP A 80 14.58 -2.01 -2.15
CA ASP A 80 14.16 -0.88 -1.33
C ASP A 80 12.63 -0.79 -1.13
N LEU A 81 11.84 -1.57 -1.88
CA LEU A 81 10.39 -1.56 -1.74
C LEU A 81 9.95 -1.97 -0.32
N SER A 82 10.64 -2.92 0.29
CA SER A 82 10.36 -3.38 1.66
C SER A 82 10.53 -2.24 2.69
N ALA A 83 11.57 -1.42 2.54
CA ALA A 83 11.79 -0.27 3.42
C ALA A 83 10.75 0.83 3.20
N ALA A 84 10.33 1.04 1.95
CA ALA A 84 9.31 2.02 1.61
C ALA A 84 7.90 1.63 2.05
N ASN A 85 7.60 0.33 2.03
CA ASN A 85 6.32 -0.24 2.46
C ASN A 85 6.02 0.10 3.93
N VAL A 86 6.97 -0.11 4.84
CA VAL A 86 6.85 0.22 6.27
C VAL A 86 7.82 1.35 6.63
N SER A 87 7.54 2.53 6.08
CA SER A 87 8.45 3.68 6.10
C SER A 87 8.34 4.57 7.34
N LEU A 88 7.36 4.38 8.21
CA LEU A 88 7.05 5.28 9.34
C LEU A 88 6.88 6.77 8.93
N GLY A 89 6.67 7.05 7.64
CA GLY A 89 6.55 8.40 7.09
C GLY A 89 7.87 9.16 6.88
N VAL A 90 9.04 8.52 6.98
CA VAL A 90 10.34 9.22 6.91
C VAL A 90 11.00 9.25 5.54
N LEU A 91 10.50 8.46 4.59
CA LEU A 91 11.12 8.27 3.26
C LEU A 91 10.55 9.19 2.17
N GLY A 92 9.55 10.01 2.50
CA GLY A 92 8.84 10.89 1.57
C GLY A 92 7.33 10.70 1.65
N VAL A 93 6.61 11.28 0.69
CA VAL A 93 5.14 11.23 0.65
C VAL A 93 4.68 10.16 -0.32
N ILE A 94 3.95 9.15 0.18
CA ILE A 94 3.27 8.16 -0.66
C ILE A 94 2.13 8.87 -1.40
N SER A 95 2.27 8.99 -2.72
CA SER A 95 1.29 9.69 -3.57
C SER A 95 0.26 8.75 -4.19
N LYS A 96 0.64 7.49 -4.43
CA LYS A 96 -0.20 6.46 -5.00
C LYS A 96 0.27 5.11 -4.50
N VAL A 97 -0.64 4.14 -4.47
CA VAL A 97 -0.33 2.75 -4.17
C VAL A 97 -0.96 1.91 -5.27
N ARG A 98 -0.21 0.94 -5.80
CA ARG A 98 -0.75 -0.13 -6.62
C ARG A 98 -0.57 -1.44 -5.88
N ILE A 99 -1.68 -2.15 -5.68
CA ILE A 99 -1.71 -3.50 -5.10
C ILE A 99 -2.14 -4.49 -6.19
N PHE A 100 -1.43 -5.63 -6.35
CA PHE A 100 -1.87 -6.94 -6.89
C PHE A 100 -0.78 -7.84 -7.51
N ARG A 101 -0.76 -9.11 -7.09
CA ARG A 101 -1.01 -10.31 -7.95
C ARG A 101 -1.65 -11.38 -7.04
N GLY A 102 -2.74 -12.03 -7.50
CA GLY A 102 -3.76 -12.81 -6.73
C GLY A 102 -3.27 -13.58 -5.48
N THR A 103 -4.01 -13.69 -4.38
CA THR A 103 -5.45 -13.95 -4.21
C THR A 103 -6.13 -12.84 -3.41
N LEU A 104 -7.13 -12.19 -3.98
CA LEU A 104 -8.25 -11.65 -3.20
C LEU A 104 -9.28 -12.77 -3.12
N LEU A 105 -9.91 -12.99 -1.96
CA LEU A 105 -10.95 -14.00 -1.82
C LEU A 105 -12.09 -13.62 -2.77
N CYS A 106 -12.18 -14.29 -3.91
CA CYS A 106 -13.27 -14.13 -4.85
C CYS A 106 -14.47 -14.88 -4.27
N PHE A 107 -15.50 -14.16 -3.83
CA PHE A 107 -16.80 -14.76 -3.59
C PHE A 107 -17.49 -14.90 -4.96
N LEU A 108 -17.68 -16.14 -5.39
CA LEU A 108 -18.60 -16.50 -6.49
C LEU A 108 -20.04 -16.12 -6.11
#